data_AF-A0A656JI56-F1
#
_entry.id   AF-A0A656JI56-F1
#
_cell.length_a   1.000
_cell.length_b   1.000
_cell.length_c   1.000
_cell.angle_alpha   90.00
_cell.angle_beta   90.00
_cell.angle_gamma   90.00
#
_symmetry.space_group_name_H-M   'P 1'
#
loop_
_entity.id
_entity.type
_entity.pdbx_description
1 polymer ?
#
loop_
_entity_poly.entity_id
_entity_poly.type
_entity_poly.pdbx_seq_one_letter_code
_entity_poly.pdbx_strand_id
1 'polypeptide(L)' 'MSTSSKKTAIVTGASSGIGRATAEALVRAGYTVFGT' A
#
# COMPACT_ATOMS: atom_id res chain seq x y z
N MET A 1 -5.95 11.52 21.92
CA MET A 1 -5.27 10.73 20.87
C MET A 1 -6.32 10.31 19.86
N SER A 2 -6.23 10.71 18.59
CA SER A 2 -7.13 10.14 17.58
C SER A 2 -6.63 8.74 17.22
N THR A 3 -7.48 7.74 17.39
CA THR A 3 -7.24 6.36 16.94
C THR A 3 -7.40 6.33 15.43
N SER A 4 -6.42 6.84 14.68
CA SER A 4 -6.39 6.64 13.24
C SER A 4 -6.05 5.17 12.98
N SER A 5 -7.09 4.37 12.71
CA SER A 5 -6.92 2.99 12.30
C SER A 5 -5.98 2.93 11.08
N LYS A 6 -5.03 1.99 11.08
CA LYS A 6 -4.14 1.77 9.93
C LYS A 6 -5.01 1.56 8.68
N LYS A 7 -4.76 2.36 7.64
CA LYS A 7 -5.49 2.28 6.38
C LYS A 7 -4.98 1.09 5.57
N THR A 8 -5.90 0.41 4.88
CA THR A 8 -5.59 -0.73 4.00
C THR A 8 -5.77 -0.30 2.54
N ALA A 9 -4.86 -0.75 1.67
CA ALA A 9 -4.90 -0.51 0.23
C ALA A 9 -4.79 -1.82 -0.57
N ILE A 10 -5.49 -1.89 -1.71
CA ILE A 10 -5.36 -2.96 -2.70
C ILE A 10 -4.70 -2.37 -3.94
N VAL A 11 -3.64 -3.01 -4.43
CA VAL A 11 -2.89 -2.58 -5.62
C VAL A 11 -2.86 -3.71 -6.63
N THR A 12 -3.42 -3.50 -7.82
CA THR A 12 -3.33 -4.44 -8.94
C THR A 12 -2.12 -4.10 -9.82
N GLY A 13 -1.53 -5.12 -10.47
CA GLY A 13 -0.29 -4.95 -11.22
C GLY A 13 0.92 -4.69 -10.32
N ALA A 14 0.89 -5.17 -9.08
CA ALA A 14 1.92 -4.91 -8.07
C ALA A 14 3.25 -5.66 -8.33
N SER A 15 3.27 -6.56 -9.31
CA SER A 15 4.43 -7.39 -9.66
C SER A 15 5.59 -6.60 -10.29
N SER A 16 5.33 -5.48 -10.98
CA SER A 16 6.38 -4.71 -11.66
C SER A 16 6.00 -3.24 -11.90
N GLY A 17 6.97 -2.49 -12.42
CA GLY A 17 6.76 -1.10 -12.88
C GLY A 17 6.11 -0.19 -11.84
N ILE A 18 5.12 0.56 -12.29
CA ILE A 18 4.41 1.57 -11.47
C ILE A 18 3.64 0.91 -10.33
N GLY A 19 3.01 -0.25 -10.57
CA GLY A 19 2.24 -0.93 -9.52
C GLY A 19 3.12 -1.37 -8.36
N ARG A 20 4.32 -1.91 -8.62
CA ARG A 20 5.30 -2.22 -7.57
C ARG A 20 5.74 -0.98 -6.80
N ALA A 21 6.14 0.08 -7.51
CA ALA A 21 6.58 1.32 -6.88
C ALA A 21 5.46 1.95 -6.01
N THR A 22 4.21 1.84 -6.44
CA THR A 22 3.04 2.32 -5.69
C THR A 22 2.81 1.51 -4.42
N ALA A 23 2.86 0.17 -4.51
CA ALA A 23 2.73 -0.70 -3.33
C ALA A 23 3.82 -0.41 -2.29
N GLU A 24 5.07 -0.25 -2.73
CA GLU A 24 6.18 0.10 -1.84
C GLU A 24 6.00 1.46 -1.18
N ALA A 25 5.54 2.47 -1.91
CA ALA A 25 5.30 3.81 -1.36
C ALA A 25 4.20 3.78 -0.28
N LEU A 26 3.12 3.02 -0.51
CA LEU A 26 2.02 2.86 0.45
C LEU A 26 2.47 2.16 1.74
N VAL A 27 3.28 1.10 1.62
CA VAL A 27 3.88 0.44 2.79
C VAL A 27 4.74 1.41 3.60
N ARG A 28 5.60 2.21 2.93
CA ARG A 28 6.42 3.24 3.59
C ARG A 28 5.58 4.32 4.28
N ALA A 29 4.40 4.62 3.74
CA ALA A 29 3.43 5.54 4.35
C ALA A 29 2.61 4.91 5.50
N GLY A 30 2.86 3.63 5.84
CA GLY A 30 2.25 2.96 6.98
C GLY A 30 0.93 2.22 6.69
N TYR A 31 0.61 2.01 5.40
CA TYR A 31 -0.56 1.24 5.00
C TYR A 31 -0.30 -0.27 5.10
N THR A 32 -1.36 -1.03 5.35
CA THR A 32 -1.38 -2.46 5.03
C THR A 32 -1.74 -2.61 3.55
N VAL A 33 -0.94 -3.33 2.77
CA VAL A 33 -1.12 -3.41 1.32
C VAL A 33 -1.28 -4.87 0.87
N PHE A 34 -2.28 -5.14 0.03
CA PHE A 34 -2.44 -6.39 -0.70
C PHE A 34 -2.31 -6.13 -2.20
N GLY A 35 -1.62 -6.99 -2.94
CA GLY A 35 -1.52 -6.81 -4.39
C GLY A 35 -1.20 -8.09 -5.15
N THR A 36 -1.50 -8.04 -6.45
CA THR A 36 -1.28 -9.11 -7.45
C THR A 36 -0.49 -8.56 -8.63
#